data_AF-A0A117NBR2-F1
#
_entry.id   AF-A0A117NBR2-F1
#
_cell.length_a   1.000
_cell.length_b   1.000
_cell.length_c   1.000
_cell.angle_alpha   90.00
_cell.angle_beta   90.00
_cell.angle_gamma   90.00
#
_symmetry.space_group_name_H-M   'P 1'
#
loop_
_entity.id
_entity.type
_entity.pdbx_description
1 polymer ?
#
loop_
_entity_poly.entity_id
_entity_poly.type
_entity_poly.pdbx_seq_one_letter_code
_entity_poly.pdbx_strand_id
1 'polypeptide(L)'
;MPAIDIEQTRNQARALLDSRIESVTNLVKTRQRITDLREQLADAEREDKRAYVRATKDGWSPEELKKLGLESGAAARRRKPATTRTAEEASPSSAGGDTGAE
;
A
#
# COMPACT_ATOMS: atom_id res chain seq x y z
N MET A 1 -7.54 -41.76 26.52
CA MET A 1 -8.27 -40.70 25.81
C MET A 1 -8.10 -39.42 26.60
N PRO A 2 -7.56 -38.33 26.04
CA PRO A 2 -7.52 -37.06 26.76
C PRO A 2 -8.96 -36.64 27.06
N ALA A 3 -9.26 -36.36 28.32
CA ALA A 3 -10.56 -35.81 28.70
C ALA A 3 -10.68 -34.42 28.05
N ILE A 4 -11.66 -34.23 27.18
CA ILE A 4 -11.93 -32.94 26.56
C ILE A 4 -12.47 -32.02 27.67
N ASP A 5 -11.68 -31.01 28.05
CA ASP A 5 -12.09 -29.97 28.99
C ASP A 5 -12.86 -28.87 28.24
N ILE A 6 -14.13 -28.72 28.60
CA ILE A 6 -15.07 -27.78 27.98
C ILE A 6 -14.63 -26.33 28.22
N GLU A 7 -14.11 -26.01 29.41
CA GLU A 7 -13.71 -24.65 29.76
C GLU A 7 -12.44 -24.25 28.99
N GLN A 8 -11.48 -25.15 28.89
CA GLN A 8 -10.27 -24.92 28.08
C GLN A 8 -10.62 -24.73 26.60
N THR A 9 -11.47 -25.60 26.03
CA THR A 9 -11.88 -25.50 24.63
C THR A 9 -12.62 -24.18 24.36
N ARG A 10 -13.50 -23.74 25.27
CA ARG A 10 -14.21 -22.46 25.17
C ARG A 10 -13.24 -21.28 25.19
N ASN A 11 -12.26 -21.29 26.10
CA ASN A 11 -11.28 -20.22 26.22
C ASN A 11 -10.38 -20.14 24.98
N GLN A 12 -9.97 -21.28 24.42
CA GLN A 12 -9.23 -21.34 23.17
C GLN A 12 -10.05 -20.77 21.99
N ALA A 13 -11.32 -21.15 21.87
CA ALA A 13 -12.20 -20.63 20.82
C ALA A 13 -12.37 -19.11 20.90
N ARG A 14 -12.50 -18.55 22.12
CA ARG A 14 -12.55 -17.09 22.34
C ARG A 14 -11.24 -16.42 21.96
N ALA A 15 -10.10 -16.94 22.40
CA ALA A 15 -8.80 -16.38 22.07
C ALA A 15 -8.55 -16.33 20.54
N LEU A 16 -8.98 -17.36 19.80
CA LEU A 16 -8.89 -17.37 18.34
C LEU A 16 -9.82 -16.34 17.68
N LEU A 17 -11.02 -16.14 18.21
CA LEU A 17 -11.94 -15.09 17.74
C LEU A 17 -11.35 -13.71 18.01
N ASP A 18 -10.84 -13.45 19.20
CA ASP A 18 -10.25 -12.17 19.59
C ASP A 18 -9.05 -11.83 18.69
N SER A 19 -8.17 -12.81 18.45
CA SER A 19 -7.03 -12.65 17.53
C SER A 19 -7.47 -12.29 16.09
N ARG A 20 -8.52 -12.93 15.59
CA ARG A 20 -9.08 -12.62 14.26
C ARG A 20 -9.70 -11.21 14.22
N ILE A 21 -10.44 -10.85 15.27
CA ILE A 21 -11.03 -9.51 15.41
C ILE A 21 -9.95 -8.44 15.44
N GLU A 22 -8.85 -8.69 16.17
CA GLU A 22 -7.72 -7.77 16.24
C GLU A 22 -7.06 -7.58 14.87
N SER A 23 -6.84 -8.66 14.12
CA SER A 23 -6.29 -8.60 12.76
C SER A 23 -7.15 -7.74 11.81
N VAL A 24 -8.46 -7.96 11.81
CA VAL A 24 -9.39 -7.17 10.99
C VAL A 24 -9.43 -5.71 11.46
N THR A 25 -9.41 -5.48 12.76
CA THR A 25 -9.38 -4.13 13.35
C THR A 25 -8.11 -3.37 12.93
N ASN A 26 -6.95 -4.03 12.97
CA ASN A 26 -5.69 -3.44 12.55
C ASN A 26 -5.67 -3.15 11.04
N LEU A 27 -6.26 -4.01 10.22
CA LEU A 27 -6.43 -3.76 8.79
C LEU A 27 -7.30 -2.53 8.53
N VAL A 28 -8.44 -2.40 9.22
CA VAL A 28 -9.32 -1.24 9.09
C VAL A 28 -8.62 0.04 9.52
N LYS A 29 -7.92 0.04 10.67
CA LYS A 29 -7.11 1.17 11.13
C LYS A 29 -6.05 1.59 10.11
N THR A 30 -5.38 0.60 9.51
CA THR A 30 -4.36 0.87 8.47
C THR A 30 -4.99 1.48 7.22
N ARG A 31 -6.14 0.96 6.78
CA ARG A 31 -6.89 1.53 5.65
C ARG A 31 -7.35 2.95 5.92
N GLN A 32 -7.86 3.22 7.12
CA GLN A 32 -8.24 4.57 7.52
C GLN A 32 -7.04 5.53 7.46
N ARG A 33 -5.91 5.12 8.05
CA ARG A 33 -4.68 5.91 8.02
C ARG A 33 -4.20 6.21 6.59
N ILE A 34 -4.35 5.27 5.66
CA ILE A 34 -4.02 5.51 4.24
C ILE A 34 -4.92 6.60 3.65
N THR A 35 -6.22 6.58 3.96
CA THR A 35 -7.16 7.61 3.52
C THR A 35 -6.79 8.97 4.10
N ASP A 36 -6.54 9.04 5.41
CA ASP A 36 -6.16 10.29 6.10
C ASP A 36 -4.86 10.87 5.52
N LEU A 37 -3.86 10.04 5.24
CA LEU A 37 -2.61 10.48 4.63
C LEU A 37 -2.80 10.96 3.19
N ARG A 38 -3.72 10.38 2.43
CA ARG A 38 -4.04 10.85 1.08
C ARG A 38 -4.73 12.20 1.10
N GLU A 39 -5.60 12.43 2.07
CA GLU A 39 -6.24 13.73 2.28
C GLU A 39 -5.19 14.79 2.65
N GLN A 40 -4.34 14.50 3.63
CA GLN A 40 -3.21 15.39 4.00
C GLN A 40 -2.29 15.68 2.83
N LEU A 41 -2.01 14.68 1.98
CA LEU A 41 -1.23 14.85 0.77
C LEU A 41 -1.94 15.75 -0.24
N ALA A 42 -3.26 15.59 -0.44
CA ALA A 42 -4.03 16.46 -1.33
C ALA A 42 -4.04 17.92 -0.85
N ASP A 43 -4.15 18.14 0.46
CA ASP A 43 -4.10 19.49 1.04
C ASP A 43 -2.69 20.10 0.97
N ALA A 44 -1.66 19.32 1.27
CA ALA A 44 -0.27 19.74 1.09
C ALA A 44 0.01 20.12 -0.37
N GLU A 45 -0.49 19.36 -1.35
CA GLU A 45 -0.36 19.69 -2.77
C GLU A 45 -1.11 20.97 -3.18
N ARG A 46 -2.25 21.26 -2.56
CA ARG A 46 -2.96 22.53 -2.78
C ARG A 46 -2.15 23.69 -2.23
N GLU A 47 -1.58 23.53 -1.05
CA GLU A 47 -0.77 24.58 -0.42
C GLU A 47 0.53 24.81 -1.18
N ASP A 48 1.20 23.75 -1.66
CA ASP A 48 2.37 23.84 -2.56
C ASP A 48 2.05 24.67 -3.82
N LYS A 49 0.92 24.37 -4.48
CA LYS A 49 0.46 25.16 -5.64
C LYS A 49 0.22 26.62 -5.29
N ARG A 50 -0.41 26.90 -4.14
CA ARG A 50 -0.65 28.27 -3.67
C ARG A 50 0.65 29.00 -3.39
N ALA A 51 1.62 28.33 -2.76
CA ALA A 51 2.95 28.87 -2.49
C ALA A 51 3.70 29.17 -3.79
N TYR A 52 3.66 28.27 -4.78
CA TYR A 52 4.24 28.51 -6.10
C TYR A 52 3.61 29.73 -6.78
N VAL A 53 2.27 29.84 -6.79
CA VAL A 53 1.58 31.01 -7.36
C VAL A 53 1.95 32.29 -6.61
N ARG A 54 2.05 32.24 -5.27
CA ARG A 54 2.49 33.37 -4.46
C ARG A 54 3.91 33.80 -4.82
N ALA A 55 4.85 32.86 -4.91
CA ALA A 55 6.22 33.15 -5.32
C ALA A 55 6.26 33.83 -6.70
N THR A 56 5.47 33.34 -7.67
CA THR A 56 5.40 33.98 -9.00
C THR A 56 4.80 35.40 -8.96
N LYS A 57 3.87 35.67 -8.03
CA LYS A 57 3.32 37.02 -7.79
C LYS A 57 4.31 37.93 -7.08
N ASP A 58 5.12 37.38 -6.18
CA ASP A 58 6.14 38.09 -5.42
C ASP A 58 7.39 38.40 -6.28
N GLY A 59 7.35 38.11 -7.58
CA GLY A 59 8.38 38.49 -8.55
C GLY A 59 9.37 37.38 -8.90
N TRP A 60 9.20 36.17 -8.37
CA TRP A 60 10.04 35.02 -8.75
C TRP A 60 9.65 34.52 -10.14
N SER A 61 10.61 34.47 -11.06
CA SER A 61 10.36 33.88 -12.37
C SER A 61 10.32 32.34 -12.30
N PRO A 62 9.58 31.67 -13.19
CA PRO A 62 9.55 30.20 -13.26
C PRO A 62 10.94 29.57 -13.45
N GLU A 63 11.85 30.26 -14.14
CA GLU A 63 13.21 29.79 -14.37
C GLU A 63 14.09 29.91 -13.11
N GLU A 64 13.83 30.88 -12.23
CA GLU A 64 14.49 30.98 -10.92
C GLU A 64 13.97 29.91 -9.96
N LEU A 65 12.65 29.69 -9.92
CA LEU A 65 12.06 28.59 -9.14
C LEU A 65 12.59 27.23 -9.61
N LYS A 66 12.75 27.05 -10.93
CA LYS A 66 13.35 25.86 -11.52
C LYS A 66 14.84 25.70 -11.16
N LYS A 67 15.63 26.78 -11.20
CA LYS A 67 17.04 26.76 -10.75
C LYS A 67 17.18 26.43 -9.26
N LEU A 68 16.18 26.78 -8.45
CA LEU A 68 16.09 26.44 -7.03
C LEU A 68 15.52 25.03 -6.78
N GLY A 69 15.15 24.29 -7.83
CA GLY A 69 14.57 22.94 -7.70
C GLY A 69 13.10 22.94 -7.23
N LEU A 70 12.45 24.09 -7.18
CA LEU A 70 11.03 24.28 -6.86
C LEU A 70 10.19 24.18 -8.15
N GLU A 71 10.38 23.09 -8.91
CA GLU A 71 9.58 22.80 -10.09
C GLU A 71 8.13 22.47 -9.69
N SER A 72 7.14 22.86 -10.50
CA SER A 72 5.74 22.55 -10.19
C SER A 72 5.59 21.04 -9.94
N GLY A 73 5.07 20.68 -8.75
CA GLY A 73 5.13 19.31 -8.19
C GLY A 73 4.50 18.19 -9.05
N ALA A 74 3.89 18.53 -10.18
CA ALA A 74 3.45 17.59 -11.20
C ALA A 74 4.62 16.93 -11.96
N ALA A 75 5.75 17.61 -12.13
CA ALA A 75 6.89 17.10 -12.91
C ALA A 75 7.70 16.01 -12.17
N ALA A 76 7.81 16.10 -10.84
CA ALA A 76 8.56 15.13 -10.03
C ALA A 76 7.90 13.74 -9.98
N ARG A 77 6.56 13.66 -10.04
CA ARG A 77 5.84 12.38 -10.03
C ARG A 77 6.04 11.52 -11.28
N ARG A 78 6.48 12.11 -12.40
CA ARG A 78 6.69 11.40 -13.67
C ARG A 78 8.03 10.67 -13.77
N ARG A 79 8.99 10.88 -12.86
CA ARG A 79 10.33 10.27 -12.92
C ARG A 79 10.48 9.00 -12.09
N LYS A 80 9.43 8.20 -11.93
CA LYS A 80 9.60 6.80 -11.50
C LYS A 80 9.49 5.90 -12.73
N PRO A 81 10.60 5.36 -13.27
CA PRO A 81 10.51 4.29 -14.26
C PRO A 81 9.81 3.10 -13.61
N ALA A 82 8.74 2.64 -14.24
CA ALA A 82 8.12 1.37 -13.92
C ALA A 82 9.17 0.28 -14.17
N THR A 83 9.74 -0.26 -13.08
CA THR A 83 10.52 -1.49 -13.17
C THR A 83 9.53 -2.62 -13.45
N THR A 84 9.53 -3.02 -14.71
CA THR A 84 9.00 -4.27 -15.25
C THR A 84 9.49 -5.43 -14.39
N ARG A 85 8.57 -6.23 -13.85
CA ARG A 85 8.88 -7.60 -13.42
C ARG A 85 7.80 -8.53 -13.97
N THR A 86 7.84 -8.72 -15.28
CA THR A 86 7.48 -9.98 -15.91
C THR A 86 8.59 -10.97 -15.56
N ALA A 87 8.30 -11.91 -14.68
CA ALA A 87 9.04 -13.16 -14.56
C ALA A 87 8.01 -14.27 -14.70
N GLU A 88 7.62 -14.48 -15.95
CA GLU A 88 7.11 -15.75 -16.42
C GLU A 88 8.33 -16.61 -16.73
N GLU A 89 8.57 -17.63 -15.92
CA GLU A 89 9.45 -18.74 -16.31
C GLU A 89 8.87 -20.05 -15.78
N ALA A 90 8.08 -20.66 -16.65
CA ALA A 90 8.08 -22.08 -16.97
C ALA A 90 8.65 -23.03 -15.91
N SER A 91 7.78 -23.77 -15.23
CA SER A 91 8.14 -25.10 -14.72
C SER A 91 7.79 -26.16 -15.78
N PRO A 92 8.77 -27.00 -16.20
CA PRO A 92 8.56 -28.00 -17.23
C PRO A 92 7.78 -29.20 -16.69
N SER A 93 6.92 -29.69 -17.58
CA SER A 93 6.30 -31.02 -17.64
C SER A 93 7.10 -32.11 -16.90
N SER A 94 6.50 -32.69 -15.86
CA SER A 94 6.87 -34.02 -15.37
C SER A 94 5.86 -35.03 -15.90
N ALA A 95 6.27 -35.70 -16.96
CA ALA A 95 5.68 -36.95 -17.40
C ALA A 95 5.96 -38.01 -16.32
N GLY A 96 4.90 -38.50 -15.69
CA GLY A 96 4.91 -39.69 -14.84
C GLY A 96 3.61 -40.41 -15.08
N GLY A 97 3.65 -41.41 -15.96
CA GLY A 97 2.47 -42.19 -16.33
C GLY A 97 2.00 -43.08 -15.18
N ASP A 98 0.70 -43.23 -15.08
CA ASP A 98 0.09 -44.47 -14.59
C ASP A 98 -1.21 -44.71 -15.35
N THR A 99 -1.20 -45.80 -16.10
CA THR A 99 -2.29 -46.35 -16.88
C THR A 99 -3.23 -47.11 -15.95
N GLY A 100 -4.51 -46.73 -15.92
CA GLY A 100 -5.55 -47.48 -15.21
C GLY A 100 -6.89 -47.35 -15.91
N ALA A 101 -7.10 -48.19 -16.93
CA ALA A 101 -8.39 -48.50 -17.50
C ALA A 101 -8.82 -49.87 -16.98
N GLU A 102 -9.88 -49.93 -16.18
CA GLU A 102 -10.98 -50.91 -16.24
C GLU A 102 -12.11 -50.45 -15.32
#